data_AF-A0A423XFQ9-F1
#
_entry.id   AF-A0A423XFQ9-F1
#
_cell.length_a   1.000
_cell.length_b   1.000
_cell.length_c   1.000
_cell.angle_alpha   90.00
_cell.angle_beta   90.00
_cell.angle_gamma   90.00
#
_symmetry.space_group_name_H-M   'P 1'
#
loop_
_entity.id
_entity.type
_entity.pdbx_description
1 polymer ?
#
loop_
_entity_poly.entity_id
_entity_poly.type
_entity_poly.pdbx_seq_one_letter_code
_entity_poly.pdbx_strand_id
1 'polypeptide(L)'
;MGKGTDKLYITHSEWASSDAFSASVGAGAGSRAQRAGANFRRLPFNFCAASLQPFKNPVCTPEGTIFDVEVIGTWLEKHDTNPVNGQPLSAKDLIKLNFARNADTETDPNAGPSDGKGDMIDPVTFKVFTDNTHIVAVRHGTYANVFAWETIEQMNIKQKNWHDLVDDKEFGRKDIITLQDPQNAESRNLSEFQYLKDGGDALLTPEQIEERKQGTVNVDALGRIGEKVLRAKEAVEKARRERESGGDVNRSAKALQRSSAMNAPRKPAIQEKKLAHNAATYTNGRAAASFTSTGLTPETSGERAILTDEEWMLKPKRIKNKGYARIETNLGDVVIELQTETAPKAVWNFVKLAQKGYYRNVVFHRNIKNFMIQGGDPTGTGKGGQSIWGKNFQDEFDGPLTHDARGVVSMANKGKNTNSSQFFITYKPAKHLDRKHTIFGKVVDGLDTLDKLERVPVDEGSRPLEELVMKNVVVFLDPFEEFLKEKDLQERKDAQKAEIQRQGGTEDDKTTWTGKRIRGDGSLEQTSSGVGKYLKSALATHTEVGEEPVVEDWEPSRKKAKTGGFGNFDNW
;
A
#
# COMPACT_ATOMS: atom_id res chain seq x y z
N MET A 1 10.42 14.91 11.59
CA MET A 1 10.05 13.96 10.52
C MET A 1 8.91 13.08 11.02
N GLY A 2 8.06 12.52 10.14
CA GLY A 2 6.80 11.83 10.46
C GLY A 2 6.92 10.90 11.68
N LYS A 3 5.95 10.92 12.60
CA LYS A 3 6.01 10.14 13.87
C LYS A 3 6.46 8.68 13.60
N GLY A 4 7.71 8.35 13.91
CA GLY A 4 8.27 7.01 13.71
C GLY A 4 8.36 6.54 12.25
N THR A 5 8.32 7.44 11.28
CA THR A 5 8.42 7.11 9.84
C THR A 5 9.50 7.92 9.16
N ASP A 6 10.11 7.35 8.12
CA ASP A 6 11.17 7.96 7.31
C ASP A 6 10.67 9.09 6.38
N LYS A 7 9.46 9.62 6.65
CA LYS A 7 8.83 10.68 5.86
C LYS A 7 9.31 12.05 6.33
N LEU A 8 9.71 12.89 5.38
CA LEU A 8 10.11 14.29 5.62
C LEU A 8 8.97 15.23 6.04
N TYR A 9 7.71 14.77 6.01
CA TYR A 9 6.52 15.55 6.41
C TYR A 9 5.65 14.75 7.40
N ILE A 10 4.82 15.46 8.18
CA ILE A 10 3.83 14.87 9.09
C ILE A 10 2.44 15.07 8.48
N THR A 11 1.67 14.00 8.31
CA THR A 11 0.31 14.07 7.78
C THR A 11 -0.66 14.64 8.82
N HIS A 12 -1.79 15.22 8.40
CA HIS A 12 -2.81 15.72 9.34
C HIS A 12 -3.36 14.60 10.24
N SER A 13 -3.41 13.35 9.79
CA SER A 13 -3.76 12.18 10.61
C SER A 13 -2.69 11.83 11.64
N GLU A 14 -1.40 11.92 11.30
CA GLU A 14 -0.29 11.71 12.25
C GLU A 14 -0.20 12.86 13.27
N TRP A 15 -0.59 14.07 12.86
CA TRP A 15 -0.70 15.26 13.72
C TRP A 15 -1.96 15.24 14.61
N ALA A 16 -3.05 14.65 14.11
CA ALA A 16 -4.31 14.48 14.84
C ALA A 16 -4.42 13.11 15.55
N SER A 17 -3.38 12.28 15.50
CA SER A 17 -3.35 10.99 16.21
C SER A 17 -3.50 11.23 17.71
N SER A 18 -4.35 10.44 18.34
CA SER A 18 -4.68 10.42 19.77
C SER A 18 -3.50 10.09 20.70
N ASP A 19 -2.31 9.82 20.15
CA ASP A 19 -1.09 9.61 20.93
C ASP A 19 -0.61 10.91 21.54
N ALA A 20 -1.13 11.16 22.75
CA ALA A 20 -1.10 12.40 23.51
C ALA A 20 0.26 12.75 24.17
N PHE A 21 1.37 12.13 23.73
CA PHE A 21 2.67 12.30 24.38
C PHE A 21 3.68 13.16 23.60
N SER A 22 3.21 13.98 22.65
CA SER A 22 4.04 14.96 21.94
C SER A 22 3.74 16.39 22.40
N ALA A 23 4.78 17.16 22.70
CA ALA A 23 4.71 18.55 23.21
C ALA A 23 4.09 19.58 22.23
N SER A 24 3.60 19.16 21.06
CA SER A 24 2.99 20.00 20.05
C SER A 24 1.54 19.58 19.76
N VAL A 25 0.63 19.92 20.68
CA VAL A 25 -0.81 19.71 20.49
C VAL A 25 -1.41 20.91 19.75
N GLY A 26 -2.01 20.66 18.59
CA GLY A 26 -2.81 21.66 17.88
C GLY A 26 -4.06 22.07 18.64
N ALA A 27 -4.41 23.36 18.62
CA ALA A 27 -5.49 24.00 19.38
C ALA A 27 -6.92 23.39 19.24
N GLY A 28 -7.11 22.39 18.36
CA GLY A 28 -8.39 21.72 18.12
C GLY A 28 -8.50 20.28 18.66
N ALA A 29 -7.42 19.66 19.16
CA ALA A 29 -7.47 18.28 19.64
C ALA A 29 -8.23 18.14 20.98
N GLY A 30 -8.19 19.18 21.82
CA GLY A 30 -8.88 19.19 23.12
C GLY A 30 -10.41 19.17 23.01
N SER A 31 -11.00 19.81 21.99
CA SER A 31 -12.46 19.96 21.90
C SER A 31 -13.17 18.77 21.23
N ARG A 32 -12.45 17.97 20.43
CA ARG A 32 -13.02 16.79 19.76
C ARG A 32 -12.98 15.54 20.63
N ALA A 33 -11.97 15.41 21.51
CA ALA A 33 -11.88 14.35 22.51
C ALA A 33 -13.00 14.43 23.56
N GLN A 34 -13.54 15.62 23.84
CA GLN A 34 -14.62 15.82 24.81
C GLN A 34 -16.02 15.45 24.28
N ARG A 35 -16.18 15.24 22.97
CA ARG A 35 -17.50 15.01 22.32
C ARG A 35 -17.76 13.56 21.89
N ALA A 36 -16.73 12.74 21.76
CA ALA A 36 -16.87 11.31 21.52
C ALA A 36 -16.47 10.62 22.83
N GLY A 37 -17.38 9.90 23.48
CA GLY A 37 -17.17 9.22 24.77
C GLY A 37 -16.12 8.10 24.78
N ALA A 38 -15.01 8.25 24.05
CA ALA A 38 -13.84 7.39 24.06
C ALA A 38 -12.73 8.07 24.86
N ASN A 39 -12.86 8.06 26.19
CA ASN A 39 -11.81 8.47 27.12
C ASN A 39 -10.70 7.41 27.25
N PHE A 40 -10.54 6.50 26.30
CA PHE A 40 -9.52 5.46 26.38
C PHE A 40 -8.19 6.03 25.91
N ARG A 41 -7.29 6.32 26.86
CA ARG A 41 -5.92 6.76 26.57
C ARG A 41 -4.98 5.73 27.17
N ARG A 42 -4.25 5.00 26.33
CA ARG A 42 -3.35 3.94 26.76
C ARG A 42 -1.95 4.48 27.04
N LEU A 43 -1.36 4.07 28.15
CA LEU A 43 0.04 4.35 28.45
C LEU A 43 0.95 3.37 27.65
N PRO A 44 1.89 3.87 26.81
CA PRO A 44 2.85 3.04 26.10
C PRO A 44 3.68 2.17 27.06
N PHE A 45 4.17 1.04 26.57
CA PHE A 45 4.80 0.04 27.46
C PHE A 45 6.08 0.52 28.13
N ASN A 46 6.82 1.38 27.44
CA ASN A 46 8.10 1.94 27.83
C ASN A 46 8.00 3.15 28.80
N PHE A 47 6.82 3.46 29.31
CA PHE A 47 6.56 4.61 30.17
C PHE A 47 6.26 4.19 31.61
N CYS A 48 6.71 5.02 32.55
CA CYS A 48 6.37 4.93 33.97
C CYS A 48 4.93 5.42 34.20
N ALA A 49 4.15 4.64 34.97
CA ALA A 49 2.75 4.94 35.24
C ALA A 49 2.56 6.15 36.18
N ALA A 50 3.57 6.55 36.96
CA ALA A 50 3.49 7.71 37.86
C ALA A 50 3.93 9.03 37.18
N SER A 51 5.05 9.02 36.45
CA SER A 51 5.60 10.23 35.80
C SER A 51 5.06 10.46 34.39
N LEU A 52 4.45 9.44 33.78
CA LEU A 52 4.00 9.46 32.37
C LEU A 52 5.13 9.79 31.39
N GLN A 53 6.36 9.39 31.73
CA GLN A 53 7.56 9.56 30.93
C GLN A 53 8.26 8.21 30.71
N PRO A 54 9.13 8.09 29.69
CA PRO A 54 9.95 6.91 29.50
C PRO A 54 10.76 6.58 30.76
N PHE A 55 10.68 5.35 31.24
CA PHE A 55 11.44 4.94 32.43
C PHE A 55 12.92 4.72 32.09
N LYS A 56 13.81 5.00 33.04
CA LYS A 56 15.23 4.63 32.96
C LYS A 56 15.48 3.33 33.73
N ASN A 57 14.97 3.27 34.96
CA ASN A 57 15.19 2.17 35.90
C ASN A 57 13.83 1.53 36.24
N PRO A 58 13.32 0.61 35.40
CA PRO A 58 11.98 0.06 35.59
C PRO A 58 11.91 -0.89 36.79
N VAL A 59 10.90 -0.66 37.62
CA VAL A 59 10.41 -1.59 38.65
C VAL A 59 8.94 -1.90 38.40
N CYS A 60 8.50 -3.09 38.80
CA CYS A 60 7.09 -3.45 38.77
C CYS A 60 6.55 -3.83 40.14
N THR A 61 5.24 -3.67 40.28
CA THR A 61 4.46 -4.28 41.36
C THR A 61 4.12 -5.74 41.00
N PRO A 62 3.70 -6.57 41.97
CA PRO A 62 3.21 -7.93 41.69
C PRO A 62 2.04 -7.98 40.69
N GLU A 63 1.25 -6.91 40.62
CA GLU A 63 0.14 -6.74 39.68
C GLU A 63 0.59 -6.36 38.25
N GLY A 64 1.88 -6.11 38.03
CA GLY A 64 2.45 -5.80 36.72
C GLY A 64 2.44 -4.32 36.32
N THR A 65 2.16 -3.40 37.25
CA THR A 65 2.27 -1.95 36.98
C THR A 65 3.73 -1.50 37.01
N ILE A 66 4.18 -0.80 35.96
CA ILE A 66 5.58 -0.36 35.81
C ILE A 66 5.78 1.06 36.32
N PHE A 67 6.80 1.25 37.16
CA PHE A 67 7.25 2.53 37.67
C PHE A 67 8.76 2.71 37.43
N ASP A 68 9.21 3.94 37.54
CA ASP A 68 10.64 4.25 37.71
C ASP A 68 10.98 4.26 39.20
N VAL A 69 12.11 3.68 39.60
CA VAL A 69 12.56 3.56 41.00
C VAL A 69 12.60 4.92 41.69
N GLU A 70 13.13 5.93 41.01
CA GLU A 70 13.30 7.27 41.61
C GLU A 70 11.94 7.94 41.85
N VAL A 71 11.03 7.82 40.89
CA VAL A 71 9.70 8.44 40.96
C VAL A 71 8.86 7.76 42.04
N ILE A 72 8.81 6.43 42.05
CA ILE A 72 8.02 5.70 43.04
C ILE A 72 8.61 5.85 44.44
N GLY A 73 9.94 5.94 44.58
CA GLY A 73 10.59 6.21 45.87
C GLY A 73 10.09 7.52 46.48
N THR A 74 10.09 8.62 45.72
CA THR A 74 9.58 9.91 46.20
C THR A 74 8.09 9.92 46.52
N TRP A 75 7.32 9.04 45.86
CA TRP A 75 5.89 8.87 46.14
C TRP A 75 5.67 8.09 47.43
N LEU A 76 6.36 6.96 47.60
CA LEU A 76 6.26 6.10 48.79
C LEU A 76 6.69 6.83 50.07
N GLU A 77 7.65 7.74 49.99
CA GLU A 77 8.01 8.60 51.14
C GLU A 77 6.88 9.54 51.58
N LYS A 78 5.97 9.91 50.68
CA LYS A 78 4.86 10.85 50.95
C LYS A 78 3.51 10.15 51.14
N HIS A 79 3.32 9.05 50.43
CA HIS A 79 2.08 8.30 50.32
C HIS A 79 2.45 6.81 50.27
N ASP A 80 2.22 6.07 51.36
CA ASP A 80 2.41 4.61 51.44
C ASP A 80 1.37 3.80 50.62
N THR A 81 1.01 4.31 49.44
CA THR A 81 -0.03 3.77 48.54
C THR A 81 0.47 3.77 47.11
N ASN A 82 -0.06 2.89 46.27
CA ASN A 82 0.24 2.84 44.84
C ASN A 82 -0.52 3.97 44.11
N PRO A 83 0.15 4.79 43.29
CA PRO A 83 -0.47 5.93 42.62
C PRO A 83 -1.58 5.55 41.63
N VAL A 84 -1.52 4.34 41.04
CA VAL A 84 -2.46 3.91 40.00
C VAL A 84 -3.75 3.36 40.58
N ASN A 85 -3.66 2.47 41.58
CA ASN A 85 -4.80 1.71 42.11
C ASN A 85 -5.16 2.04 43.57
N GLY A 86 -4.38 2.87 44.25
CA GLY A 86 -4.61 3.28 45.65
C GLY A 86 -4.37 2.18 46.70
N GLN A 87 -3.91 1.00 46.30
CA GLN A 87 -3.62 -0.09 47.23
C GLN A 87 -2.37 0.22 48.06
N PRO A 88 -2.29 -0.24 49.32
CA PRO A 88 -1.07 -0.05 50.12
C PRO A 88 0.11 -0.77 49.45
N LEU A 89 1.22 -0.06 49.26
CA LEU A 89 2.41 -0.59 48.60
C LEU A 89 3.64 -0.19 49.41
N SER A 90 4.51 -1.15 49.72
CA SER A 90 5.79 -0.89 50.37
C SER A 90 6.95 -0.98 49.39
N ALA A 91 8.07 -0.31 49.69
CA ALA A 91 9.27 -0.38 48.85
C ALA A 91 9.85 -1.81 48.71
N LYS A 92 9.52 -2.72 49.64
CA LYS A 92 9.96 -4.12 49.60
C LYS A 92 9.22 -4.97 48.57
N ASP A 93 8.02 -4.53 48.17
CA ASP A 93 7.17 -5.25 47.22
C ASP A 93 7.52 -4.92 45.76
N LEU A 94 8.42 -3.96 45.54
CA LEU A 94 8.90 -3.56 44.22
C LEU A 94 9.92 -4.57 43.69
N ILE A 95 9.72 -4.98 42.45
CA ILE A 95 10.56 -5.96 41.75
C ILE A 95 11.30 -5.23 40.62
N LYS A 96 12.62 -5.35 40.56
CA LYS A 96 13.43 -4.74 39.49
C LYS A 96 13.25 -5.49 38.17
N LEU A 97 12.94 -4.77 37.08
CA LEU A 97 12.80 -5.37 35.74
C LEU A 97 14.11 -5.29 34.95
N ASN A 98 14.54 -6.41 34.37
CA ASN A 98 15.67 -6.48 33.46
C ASN A 98 15.16 -6.64 32.01
N PHE A 99 15.33 -5.60 31.19
CA PHE A 99 15.05 -5.63 29.75
C PHE A 99 16.35 -5.84 28.96
N ALA A 100 16.36 -6.80 28.04
CA ALA A 100 17.46 -6.97 27.09
C ALA A 100 17.37 -5.91 25.97
N ARG A 101 18.52 -5.41 25.48
CA ARG A 101 18.59 -4.44 24.37
C ARG A 101 19.50 -4.96 23.26
N ASN A 102 19.18 -4.62 22.01
CA ASN A 102 19.93 -5.04 20.82
C ASN A 102 21.43 -4.67 20.83
N ALA A 103 21.84 -3.66 21.61
CA ALA A 103 23.24 -3.23 21.69
C ALA A 103 24.10 -4.14 22.59
N ASP A 104 23.48 -4.96 23.45
CA ASP A 104 24.19 -5.77 24.44
C ASP A 104 24.84 -7.04 23.82
N THR A 105 24.59 -7.34 22.54
CA THR A 105 25.15 -8.50 21.84
C THR A 105 26.35 -8.21 20.93
N GLU A 106 26.74 -6.95 20.74
CA GLU A 106 27.95 -6.56 19.99
C GLU A 106 28.88 -5.70 20.86
N THR A 107 29.69 -6.34 21.71
CA THR A 107 30.74 -5.63 22.46
C THR A 107 31.89 -5.25 21.54
N ASP A 108 31.81 -4.07 20.93
CA ASP A 108 32.93 -3.43 20.24
C ASP A 108 33.78 -2.64 21.27
N PRO A 109 35.05 -3.00 21.54
CA PRO A 109 35.82 -2.45 22.67
C PRO A 109 36.24 -0.98 22.55
N ASN A 110 35.94 -0.32 21.42
CA ASN A 110 36.41 1.03 21.08
C ASN A 110 35.30 2.07 20.91
N ALA A 111 34.05 1.75 21.25
CA ALA A 111 32.97 2.73 21.23
C ALA A 111 32.96 3.56 22.53
N GLY A 112 33.06 4.89 22.40
CA GLY A 112 32.90 5.83 23.52
C GLY A 112 31.51 5.71 24.18
N PRO A 113 31.27 6.41 25.31
CA PRO A 113 30.04 6.25 26.07
C PRO A 113 28.83 6.62 25.19
N SER A 114 28.11 5.60 24.72
CA SER A 114 26.95 5.75 23.85
C SER A 114 25.68 5.86 24.70
N ASP A 115 24.70 6.64 24.25
CA ASP A 115 23.40 6.89 24.91
C ASP A 115 22.48 5.64 24.96
N GLY A 116 22.99 4.42 25.18
CA GLY A 116 22.26 3.23 25.63
C GLY A 116 20.97 2.81 24.88
N LYS A 117 20.68 3.33 23.69
CA LYS A 117 19.38 3.21 23.01
C LYS A 117 19.39 2.14 21.92
N GLY A 118 19.63 0.89 22.31
CA GLY A 118 19.14 -0.25 21.53
C GLY A 118 17.65 -0.44 21.76
N ASP A 119 16.92 -0.95 20.77
CA ASP A 119 15.52 -1.35 20.95
C ASP A 119 15.43 -2.46 22.01
N MET A 120 14.38 -2.42 22.85
CA MET A 120 14.12 -3.46 23.84
C MET A 120 13.62 -4.72 23.13
N ILE A 121 14.25 -5.84 23.43
CA ILE A 121 14.01 -7.11 22.75
C ILE A 121 13.77 -8.24 23.73
N ASP A 122 13.14 -9.30 23.24
CA ASP A 122 13.16 -10.60 23.89
C ASP A 122 14.59 -11.19 23.81
N PRO A 123 15.20 -11.60 24.94
CA PRO A 123 16.57 -12.12 24.98
C PRO A 123 16.76 -13.45 24.24
N VAL A 124 15.70 -14.23 24.01
CA VAL A 124 15.79 -15.56 23.39
C VAL A 124 15.44 -15.49 21.90
N THR A 125 14.36 -14.78 21.57
CA THR A 125 13.86 -14.71 20.19
C THR A 125 14.37 -13.49 19.42
N PHE A 126 15.05 -12.55 20.09
CA PHE A 126 15.51 -11.27 19.55
C PHE A 126 14.39 -10.43 18.92
N LYS A 127 13.13 -10.71 19.29
CA LYS A 127 11.95 -10.00 18.79
C LYS A 127 11.84 -8.66 19.51
N VAL A 128 11.73 -7.58 18.75
CA VAL A 128 11.55 -6.22 19.29
C VAL A 128 10.18 -6.08 19.96
N PHE A 129 10.17 -5.57 21.19
CA PHE A 129 8.93 -5.27 21.92
C PHE A 129 8.22 -4.05 21.32
N THR A 130 6.88 -4.13 21.22
CA THR A 130 6.03 -3.06 20.71
C THR A 130 4.82 -2.87 21.62
N ASP A 131 4.04 -1.80 21.44
CA ASP A 131 2.79 -1.61 22.16
C ASP A 131 1.73 -2.70 21.87
N ASN A 132 1.98 -3.62 20.93
CA ASN A 132 1.08 -4.74 20.64
C ASN A 132 1.65 -6.10 21.04
N THR A 133 2.87 -6.17 21.58
CA THR A 133 3.42 -7.43 22.09
C THR A 133 2.85 -7.75 23.46
N HIS A 134 2.57 -9.03 23.71
CA HIS A 134 2.27 -9.53 25.05
C HIS A 134 3.60 -9.74 25.79
N ILE A 135 3.84 -8.90 26.81
CA ILE A 135 5.09 -8.86 27.57
C ILE A 135 4.85 -9.39 28.98
N VAL A 136 5.71 -10.32 29.39
CA VAL A 136 5.69 -10.94 30.71
C VAL A 136 7.06 -10.87 31.37
N ALA A 137 7.09 -10.81 32.69
CA ALA A 137 8.31 -10.86 33.49
C ALA A 137 8.30 -12.10 34.38
N VAL A 138 9.40 -12.83 34.41
CA VAL A 138 9.59 -13.98 35.29
C VAL A 138 10.32 -13.51 36.55
N ARG A 139 9.66 -13.60 37.70
CA ARG A 139 10.15 -13.10 38.99
C ARG A 139 11.13 -14.06 39.64
N HIS A 140 12.27 -13.53 40.06
CA HIS A 140 13.29 -14.17 40.90
C HIS A 140 13.54 -13.33 42.14
N GLY A 141 12.68 -13.48 43.16
CA GLY A 141 12.79 -12.75 44.42
C GLY A 141 12.62 -11.24 44.26
N THR A 142 13.75 -10.51 44.15
CA THR A 142 13.84 -9.05 44.09
C THR A 142 13.99 -8.48 42.67
N TYR A 143 14.25 -9.32 41.67
CA TYR A 143 14.34 -8.91 40.27
C TYR A 143 13.53 -9.84 39.37
N ALA A 144 13.28 -9.44 38.13
CA ALA A 144 12.58 -10.24 37.14
C ALA A 144 13.14 -9.99 35.73
N ASN A 145 13.26 -11.06 34.95
CA ASN A 145 13.70 -11.00 33.56
C ASN A 145 12.48 -10.92 32.64
N VAL A 146 12.55 -10.06 31.62
CA VAL A 146 11.41 -9.74 30.75
C VAL A 146 11.48 -10.53 29.44
N PHE A 147 10.37 -11.16 29.06
CA PHE A 147 10.22 -12.00 27.87
C PHE A 147 8.94 -11.67 27.11
N ALA A 148 8.87 -12.06 25.83
CA ALA A 148 7.59 -12.17 25.15
C ALA A 148 6.83 -13.38 25.71
N TRP A 149 5.51 -13.24 25.89
CA TRP A 149 4.66 -14.35 26.33
C TRP A 149 4.79 -15.58 25.42
N GLU A 150 4.91 -15.35 24.11
CA GLU A 150 5.09 -16.40 23.11
C GLU A 150 6.31 -17.30 23.41
N THR A 151 7.41 -16.71 23.86
CA THR A 151 8.66 -17.39 24.21
C THR A 151 8.47 -18.29 25.44
N ILE A 152 7.89 -17.75 26.51
CA ILE A 152 7.60 -18.52 27.74
C ILE A 152 6.56 -19.61 27.48
N GLU A 153 5.54 -19.33 26.67
CA GLU A 153 4.51 -20.31 26.32
C GLU A 153 5.10 -21.49 25.56
N GLN A 154 5.95 -21.23 24.57
CA GLN A 154 6.55 -22.27 23.72
C GLN A 154 7.65 -23.05 24.42
N MET A 155 8.58 -22.37 25.10
CA MET A 155 9.80 -22.98 25.64
C MET A 155 9.65 -23.48 27.07
N ASN A 156 8.80 -22.86 27.89
CA ASN A 156 8.60 -23.27 29.29
C ASN A 156 7.30 -24.05 29.46
N ILE A 157 6.15 -23.44 29.14
CA ILE A 157 4.84 -24.01 29.47
C ILE A 157 4.56 -25.27 28.65
N LYS A 158 4.73 -25.23 27.33
CA LYS A 158 4.47 -26.37 26.43
C LYS A 158 5.47 -27.51 26.62
N GLN A 159 6.73 -27.19 26.89
CA GLN A 159 7.78 -28.19 27.12
C GLN A 159 7.83 -28.69 28.58
N LYS A 160 7.01 -28.12 29.49
CA LYS A 160 7.02 -28.40 30.93
C LYS A 160 8.39 -28.14 31.58
N ASN A 161 9.16 -27.20 31.05
CA ASN A 161 10.46 -26.78 31.56
C ASN A 161 10.28 -25.52 32.42
N TRP A 162 10.44 -25.63 33.73
CA TRP A 162 10.18 -24.54 34.70
C TRP A 162 11.47 -23.83 35.15
N HIS A 163 12.41 -23.66 34.22
CA HIS A 163 13.66 -22.92 34.43
C HIS A 163 13.69 -21.66 33.57
N ASP A 164 14.11 -20.53 34.13
CA ASP A 164 14.25 -19.26 33.42
C ASP A 164 15.22 -19.40 32.24
N LEU A 165 14.88 -18.84 31.08
CA LEU A 165 15.63 -19.00 29.84
C LEU A 165 16.95 -18.21 29.78
N VAL A 166 17.19 -17.31 30.73
CA VAL A 166 18.42 -16.51 30.83
C VAL A 166 19.27 -16.96 32.02
N ASP A 167 18.66 -17.12 33.20
CA ASP A 167 19.38 -17.40 34.45
C ASP A 167 19.31 -18.86 34.92
N ASP A 168 18.58 -19.74 34.22
CA ASP A 168 18.33 -21.16 34.57
C ASP A 168 17.72 -21.41 35.97
N LYS A 169 17.22 -20.36 36.64
CA LYS A 169 16.58 -20.45 37.95
C LYS A 169 15.18 -21.05 37.86
N GLU A 170 14.84 -21.92 38.82
CA GLU A 170 13.51 -22.51 38.92
C GLU A 170 12.46 -21.44 39.22
N PHE A 171 11.35 -21.46 38.50
CA PHE A 171 10.22 -20.56 38.73
C PHE A 171 8.87 -21.27 38.57
N GLY A 172 7.87 -20.81 39.31
CA GLY A 172 6.50 -21.32 39.22
C GLY A 172 5.59 -20.46 38.34
N ARG A 173 4.39 -20.95 38.04
CA ARG A 173 3.36 -20.19 37.32
C ARG A 173 2.97 -18.87 38.01
N LYS A 174 3.10 -18.81 39.34
CA LYS A 174 2.80 -17.62 40.15
C LYS A 174 3.84 -16.52 40.00
N ASP A 175 5.04 -16.88 39.54
CA ASP A 175 6.15 -15.95 39.38
C ASP A 175 6.12 -15.26 38.01
N ILE A 176 5.20 -15.65 37.14
CA ILE A 176 4.97 -15.00 35.84
C ILE A 176 4.05 -13.79 36.05
N ILE A 177 4.61 -12.60 35.90
CA ILE A 177 3.91 -11.33 36.03
C ILE A 177 3.62 -10.79 34.62
N THR A 178 2.37 -10.44 34.35
CA THR A 178 1.99 -9.86 33.04
C THR A 178 2.16 -8.35 33.08
N LEU A 179 3.10 -7.82 32.30
CA LEU A 179 3.39 -6.37 32.23
C LEU A 179 2.52 -5.65 31.20
N GLN A 180 2.14 -6.37 30.14
CA GLN A 180 1.33 -5.85 29.06
C GLN A 180 0.63 -6.99 28.35
N ASP A 181 -0.69 -6.92 28.29
CA ASP A 181 -1.51 -7.79 27.45
C ASP A 181 -2.24 -6.93 26.40
N PRO A 182 -2.04 -7.16 25.08
CA PRO A 182 -2.80 -6.47 24.05
C PRO A 182 -4.30 -6.79 24.06
N GLN A 183 -4.71 -7.92 24.65
CA GLN A 183 -6.11 -8.31 24.74
C GLN A 183 -6.83 -7.65 25.93
N ASN A 184 -6.09 -7.35 27.01
CA ASN A 184 -6.61 -6.69 28.20
C ASN A 184 -5.99 -5.29 28.39
N ALA A 185 -6.56 -4.32 27.69
CA ALA A 185 -6.02 -2.96 27.63
C ALA A 185 -6.45 -2.04 28.81
N GLU A 186 -7.33 -2.51 29.70
CA GLU A 186 -7.87 -1.71 30.83
C GLU A 186 -6.78 -1.38 31.87
N SER A 187 -5.88 -2.33 32.15
CA SER A 187 -4.79 -2.19 33.15
C SER A 187 -3.85 -0.99 32.93
N ARG A 188 -3.82 -0.41 31.73
CA ARG A 188 -2.96 0.74 31.36
C ARG A 188 -3.75 1.94 30.85
N ASN A 189 -5.04 2.01 31.17
CA ASN A 189 -5.90 3.13 30.81
C ASN A 189 -5.65 4.32 31.75
N LEU A 190 -5.17 5.43 31.20
CA LEU A 190 -4.86 6.65 31.94
C LEU A 190 -6.08 7.27 32.63
N SER A 191 -7.28 7.03 32.09
CA SER A 191 -8.51 7.52 32.69
C SER A 191 -8.87 6.82 34.00
N GLU A 192 -8.25 5.67 34.28
CA GLU A 192 -8.52 4.89 35.49
C GLU A 192 -7.57 5.25 36.64
N PHE A 193 -6.42 5.86 36.33
CA PHE A 193 -5.37 6.19 37.29
C PHE A 193 -5.89 7.13 38.38
N GLN A 194 -5.76 6.70 39.63
CA GLN A 194 -6.34 7.41 40.77
C GLN A 194 -5.74 8.80 40.99
N TYR A 195 -4.41 8.94 40.92
CA TYR A 195 -3.76 10.25 41.11
C TYR A 195 -4.20 11.30 40.08
N LEU A 196 -4.56 10.88 38.85
CA LEU A 196 -5.09 11.76 37.81
C LEU A 196 -6.56 12.15 38.06
N LYS A 197 -7.36 11.27 38.69
CA LYS A 197 -8.72 11.57 39.13
C LYS A 197 -8.74 12.53 40.31
N ASP A 198 -7.78 12.38 41.20
CA ASP A 198 -7.63 13.20 42.41
C ASP A 198 -7.00 14.59 42.11
N GLY A 199 -6.66 14.86 40.85
CA GLY A 199 -6.12 16.15 40.39
C GLY A 199 -4.63 16.35 40.69
N GLY A 200 -3.90 15.28 40.99
CA GLY A 200 -2.45 15.30 41.18
C GLY A 200 -1.71 15.46 39.85
N ASP A 201 -0.82 16.45 39.77
CA ASP A 201 0.13 16.56 38.66
C ASP A 201 1.07 15.34 38.63
N ALA A 202 1.46 14.91 37.42
CA ALA A 202 2.42 13.83 37.25
C ALA A 202 3.73 14.13 38.01
N LEU A 203 4.19 13.16 38.80
CA LEU A 203 5.37 13.34 39.65
C LEU A 203 6.62 13.36 38.77
N LEU A 204 7.34 14.49 38.76
CA LEU A 204 8.61 14.64 38.07
C LEU A 204 9.77 14.42 39.04
N THR A 205 10.90 13.92 38.53
CA THR A 205 12.13 13.83 39.33
C THR A 205 12.73 15.22 39.58
N PRO A 206 13.53 15.41 40.64
CA PRO A 206 14.21 16.69 40.91
C PRO A 206 15.03 17.22 39.73
N GLU A 207 15.75 16.35 39.02
CA GLU A 207 16.54 16.70 37.83
C GLU A 207 15.66 17.23 36.68
N GLN A 208 14.49 16.62 36.47
CA GLN A 208 13.55 17.01 35.41
C GLN A 208 12.83 18.32 35.72
N ILE A 209 12.60 18.62 37.00
CA ILE A 209 12.07 19.91 37.43
C ILE A 209 13.08 21.03 37.14
N GLU A 210 14.38 20.73 37.23
CA GLU A 210 15.47 21.67 36.96
C GLU A 210 15.69 21.89 35.46
N GLU A 211 15.64 20.84 34.64
CA GLU A 211 15.66 20.96 33.17
C GLU A 211 14.48 21.79 32.64
N ARG A 212 13.28 21.62 33.23
CA ARG A 212 12.10 22.42 32.86
C ARG A 212 12.25 23.91 33.19
N LYS A 213 13.02 24.24 34.23
CA LYS A 213 13.34 25.63 34.61
C LYS A 213 14.42 26.25 33.72
N GLN A 214 15.29 25.44 33.13
CA GLN A 214 16.38 25.89 32.25
C GLN A 214 15.99 25.94 30.76
N GLY A 215 14.87 25.32 30.37
CA GLY A 215 14.32 25.39 29.01
C GLY A 215 13.87 26.81 28.62
N THR A 216 14.63 27.45 27.74
CA THR A 216 14.39 28.79 27.19
C THR A 216 13.07 28.88 26.41
N VAL A 217 12.02 29.38 27.07
CA VAL A 217 10.84 29.93 26.39
C VAL A 217 10.89 31.45 26.54
N ASN A 218 11.18 32.13 25.44
CA ASN A 218 11.15 33.59 25.35
C ASN A 218 9.72 34.11 25.62
N VAL A 219 9.52 34.72 26.78
CA VAL A 219 8.25 35.25 27.28
C VAL A 219 7.79 36.52 26.55
N ASP A 220 8.62 37.13 25.70
CA ASP A 220 8.25 38.33 24.92
C ASP A 220 7.71 38.05 23.51
N ALA A 221 7.65 36.78 23.08
CA ALA A 221 7.07 36.40 21.79
C ALA A 221 5.56 36.14 21.82
N LEU A 222 4.89 36.36 22.96
CA LEU A 222 3.45 36.09 23.13
C LEU A 222 2.61 37.37 23.16
N GLY A 223 2.64 38.11 22.06
CA GLY A 223 1.65 39.15 21.78
C GLY A 223 0.25 38.59 21.46
N ARG A 224 -0.79 39.26 21.97
CA ARG A 224 -2.20 39.29 21.51
C ARG A 224 -2.97 37.96 21.35
N ILE A 225 -2.67 36.93 22.14
CA ILE A 225 -3.55 35.75 22.29
C ILE A 225 -4.17 35.73 23.69
N GLY A 226 -3.42 36.05 24.75
CA GLY A 226 -3.94 36.15 26.12
C GLY A 226 -5.06 37.19 26.26
N GLU A 227 -4.91 38.35 25.62
CA GLU A 227 -5.88 39.45 25.68
C GLU A 227 -7.21 39.12 25.00
N LYS A 228 -7.19 38.34 23.91
CA LYS A 228 -8.40 37.87 23.21
C LYS A 228 -9.13 36.77 23.99
N VAL A 229 -8.39 35.91 24.70
CA VAL A 229 -8.96 34.84 25.51
C VAL A 229 -9.61 35.39 26.78
N LEU A 230 -9.02 36.41 27.41
CA LEU A 230 -9.63 37.11 28.55
C LEU A 230 -10.91 37.86 28.15
N ARG A 231 -10.88 38.59 27.02
CA ARG A 231 -12.05 39.33 26.53
C ARG A 231 -13.18 38.41 26.05
N ALA A 232 -12.85 37.24 25.50
CA ALA A 232 -13.83 36.22 25.14
C ALA A 232 -14.46 35.56 26.38
N LYS A 233 -13.70 35.35 27.46
CA LYS A 233 -14.22 34.84 28.73
C LYS A 233 -15.15 35.86 29.40
N GLU A 234 -14.79 37.14 29.46
CA GLU A 234 -15.67 38.19 30.00
C GLU A 234 -16.96 38.36 29.19
N ALA A 235 -16.90 38.27 27.84
CA ALA A 235 -18.07 38.36 26.99
C ALA A 235 -19.05 37.19 27.19
N VAL A 236 -18.52 35.98 27.41
CA VAL A 236 -19.33 34.77 27.66
C VAL A 236 -19.93 34.81 29.08
N GLU A 237 -19.20 35.32 30.07
CA GLU A 237 -19.68 35.45 31.44
C GLU A 237 -20.74 36.55 31.59
N LYS A 238 -20.60 37.63 30.82
CA LYS A 238 -21.64 38.67 30.67
C LYS A 238 -22.89 38.12 29.97
N ALA A 239 -22.73 37.37 28.88
CA ALA A 239 -23.85 36.72 28.19
C ALA A 239 -24.55 35.65 29.05
N ARG A 240 -23.83 35.05 30.01
CA ARG A 240 -24.41 34.11 30.98
C ARG A 240 -25.19 34.83 32.09
N ARG A 241 -24.67 35.94 32.61
CA ARG A 241 -25.39 36.82 33.55
C ARG A 241 -26.65 37.44 32.94
N GLU A 242 -26.60 37.83 31.66
CA GLU A 242 -27.76 38.37 30.94
C GLU A 242 -28.83 37.30 30.65
N ARG A 243 -28.45 36.01 30.59
CA ARG A 243 -29.40 34.88 30.52
C ARG A 243 -29.98 34.51 31.88
N GLU A 244 -29.21 34.68 32.96
CA GLU A 244 -29.65 34.44 34.33
C GLU A 244 -30.58 35.55 34.87
N SER A 245 -30.60 36.74 34.26
CA SER A 245 -31.44 37.89 34.68
C SER A 245 -32.82 38.00 34.02
N GLY A 246 -33.31 36.96 33.32
CA GLY A 246 -34.72 36.80 32.93
C GLY A 246 -35.35 37.98 32.15
N GLY A 247 -35.28 37.94 30.81
CA GLY A 247 -35.97 38.87 29.92
C GLY A 247 -36.67 38.14 28.77
N ASP A 248 -37.92 38.50 28.56
CA ASP A 248 -38.99 37.83 27.82
C ASP A 248 -38.73 37.44 26.35
N VAL A 249 -39.46 36.41 25.93
CA VAL A 249 -39.56 35.86 24.58
C VAL A 249 -40.30 36.82 23.62
N ASN A 250 -39.96 36.72 22.33
CA ASN A 250 -40.53 37.41 21.16
C ASN A 250 -40.10 38.87 20.91
N ARG A 251 -39.20 39.04 19.94
CA ARG A 251 -39.45 39.93 18.79
C ARG A 251 -38.50 39.68 17.60
N SER A 252 -39.12 39.76 16.43
CA SER A 252 -38.57 40.03 15.09
C SER A 252 -37.68 38.98 14.42
N ALA A 253 -38.37 38.00 13.83
CA ALA A 253 -37.99 37.46 12.53
C ALA A 253 -38.10 38.57 11.45
N LYS A 254 -36.96 39.05 10.92
CA LYS A 254 -36.80 39.50 9.54
C LYS A 254 -35.33 39.81 9.26
N ALA A 255 -34.90 39.44 8.05
CA ALA A 255 -33.63 39.78 7.40
C ALA A 255 -32.47 38.77 7.61
N LEU A 256 -32.40 37.76 6.73
CA LEU A 256 -31.57 37.83 5.51
C LEU A 256 -31.74 36.53 4.71
N GLN A 257 -32.47 36.61 3.59
CA GLN A 257 -32.35 35.64 2.52
C GLN A 257 -30.97 35.82 1.85
N ARG A 258 -30.18 34.76 1.80
CA ARG A 258 -29.12 34.59 0.80
C ARG A 258 -29.47 33.40 -0.08
N SER A 259 -29.38 33.66 -1.38
CA SER A 259 -29.70 32.85 -2.54
C SER A 259 -29.23 31.39 -2.45
N SER A 260 -30.15 30.47 -2.68
CA SER A 260 -29.88 29.06 -2.95
C SER A 260 -29.33 28.89 -4.37
N ALA A 261 -28.01 28.86 -4.50
CA ALA A 261 -27.34 28.36 -5.69
C ALA A 261 -26.70 27.01 -5.36
N MET A 262 -27.14 25.97 -6.07
CA MET A 262 -26.46 24.69 -6.30
C MET A 262 -26.15 23.87 -5.04
N ASN A 263 -27.15 23.13 -4.57
CA ASN A 263 -26.96 21.96 -3.71
C ASN A 263 -26.51 20.77 -4.58
N ALA A 264 -25.31 20.86 -5.15
CA ALA A 264 -24.61 19.66 -5.62
C ALA A 264 -24.06 18.96 -4.38
N PRO A 265 -24.29 17.64 -4.18
CA PRO A 265 -23.73 16.94 -3.04
C PRO A 265 -22.22 17.10 -3.09
N ARG A 266 -21.65 17.80 -2.09
CA ARG A 266 -20.21 17.89 -1.91
C ARG A 266 -19.71 16.47 -1.73
N LYS A 267 -19.10 15.92 -2.79
CA LYS A 267 -18.40 14.64 -2.72
C LYS A 267 -17.39 14.75 -1.57
N PRO A 268 -17.29 13.74 -0.70
CA PRO A 268 -16.34 13.77 0.40
C PRO A 268 -14.94 14.05 -0.16
N ALA A 269 -14.20 14.97 0.49
CA ALA A 269 -12.89 15.44 0.04
C ALA A 269 -11.80 14.35 0.00
N ILE A 270 -12.12 13.14 0.43
CA ILE A 270 -11.27 11.96 0.36
C ILE A 270 -12.09 10.88 -0.36
N GLN A 271 -12.05 10.91 -1.69
CA GLN A 271 -12.35 9.72 -2.46
C GLN A 271 -11.00 9.03 -2.69
N GLU A 272 -10.84 7.82 -2.14
CA GLU A 272 -9.76 6.94 -2.57
C GLU A 272 -10.00 6.65 -4.06
N LYS A 273 -9.30 7.40 -4.91
CA LYS A 273 -9.34 7.14 -6.35
C LYS A 273 -8.76 5.75 -6.54
N LYS A 274 -9.57 4.82 -7.07
CA LYS A 274 -9.10 3.50 -7.46
C LYS A 274 -7.89 3.68 -8.37
N LEU A 275 -6.79 3.01 -8.05
CA LEU A 275 -5.57 3.06 -8.85
C LEU A 275 -5.91 2.66 -10.28
N ALA A 276 -5.49 3.48 -11.24
CA ALA A 276 -5.62 3.17 -12.65
C ALA A 276 -4.88 1.86 -12.96
N HIS A 277 -5.40 1.07 -13.91
CA HIS A 277 -4.84 -0.23 -14.28
C HIS A 277 -3.38 -0.15 -14.77
N ASN A 278 -3.02 0.99 -15.35
CA ASN A 278 -1.69 1.34 -15.85
C ASN A 278 -0.88 2.24 -14.88
N ALA A 279 -1.22 2.27 -13.59
CA ALA A 279 -0.45 3.01 -12.61
C ALA A 279 0.98 2.44 -12.45
N ALA A 280 1.97 3.31 -12.59
CA ALA A 280 3.39 3.03 -12.37
C ALA A 280 3.69 2.90 -10.87
N THR A 281 4.86 2.35 -10.55
CA THR A 281 5.34 2.22 -9.17
C THR A 281 5.76 3.56 -8.56
N TYR A 282 6.20 4.50 -9.41
CA TYR A 282 6.62 5.85 -9.03
C TYR A 282 5.48 6.88 -9.20
N THR A 283 5.63 8.02 -8.52
CA THR A 283 4.65 9.12 -8.55
C THR A 283 4.93 10.09 -9.71
N ASN A 284 3.91 10.84 -10.13
CA ASN A 284 4.02 11.86 -11.18
C ASN A 284 4.93 13.05 -10.82
N GLY A 285 5.48 13.11 -9.60
CA GLY A 285 6.29 14.22 -9.12
C GLY A 285 5.56 15.56 -8.97
N ARG A 286 4.29 15.68 -9.39
CA ARG A 286 3.50 16.92 -9.34
C ARG A 286 3.37 17.52 -7.94
N ALA A 287 3.09 16.69 -6.92
CA ALA A 287 3.03 17.15 -5.54
C ALA A 287 4.37 17.75 -5.08
N ALA A 288 5.48 17.06 -5.38
CA ALA A 288 6.83 17.54 -5.05
C ALA A 288 7.20 18.82 -5.84
N ALA A 289 6.85 18.88 -7.13
CA ALA A 289 7.08 20.05 -7.97
C ALA A 289 6.24 21.26 -7.52
N SER A 290 5.01 21.03 -7.06
CA SER A 290 4.16 22.09 -6.49
C SER A 290 4.64 22.58 -5.12
N PHE A 291 5.36 21.75 -4.39
CA PHE A 291 5.98 22.14 -3.13
C PHE A 291 7.22 23.01 -3.34
N THR A 292 7.97 22.76 -4.42
CA THR A 292 9.23 23.46 -4.70
C THR A 292 9.08 24.64 -5.67
N SER A 293 7.99 24.71 -6.44
CA SER A 293 7.74 25.78 -7.40
C SER A 293 6.58 26.67 -6.98
N THR A 294 6.84 27.98 -6.93
CA THR A 294 5.81 29.00 -6.68
C THR A 294 4.87 29.22 -7.87
N GLY A 295 5.21 28.70 -9.05
CA GLY A 295 4.41 28.83 -10.28
C GLY A 295 3.45 27.67 -10.55
N LEU A 296 3.50 26.60 -9.74
CA LEU A 296 2.63 25.44 -9.86
C LEU A 296 1.50 25.49 -8.83
N THR A 297 0.32 25.02 -9.21
CA THR A 297 -0.82 24.89 -8.29
C THR A 297 -0.46 23.88 -7.18
N PRO A 298 -0.71 24.20 -5.88
CA PRO A 298 -0.41 23.30 -4.78
C PRO A 298 -1.19 21.98 -4.91
N GLU A 299 -0.47 20.87 -5.13
CA GLU A 299 -1.03 19.54 -5.22
C GLU A 299 -0.66 18.75 -3.97
N THR A 300 -1.67 18.28 -3.23
CA THR A 300 -1.47 17.54 -1.97
C THR A 300 -1.51 16.03 -2.13
N SER A 301 -1.87 15.53 -3.33
CA SER A 301 -2.02 14.10 -3.60
C SER A 301 -0.86 13.54 -4.40
N GLY A 302 -0.26 12.45 -3.90
CA GLY A 302 0.80 11.72 -4.58
C GLY A 302 0.27 10.73 -5.62
N GLU A 303 -0.34 11.23 -6.70
CA GLU A 303 -0.84 10.35 -7.76
C GLU A 303 0.31 9.59 -8.45
N ARG A 304 0.13 8.28 -8.60
CA ARG A 304 1.04 7.42 -9.36
C ARG A 304 1.09 7.85 -10.81
N ALA A 305 2.27 7.76 -11.42
CA ALA A 305 2.38 8.05 -12.83
C ALA A 305 1.58 7.07 -13.66
N ILE A 306 0.93 7.57 -14.70
CA ILE A 306 0.23 6.71 -15.66
C ILE A 306 1.28 6.27 -16.65
N LEU A 307 1.55 4.97 -16.70
CA LEU A 307 2.51 4.41 -17.61
C LEU A 307 1.96 4.48 -19.04
N THR A 308 2.83 4.75 -20.02
CA THR A 308 2.40 4.69 -21.42
C THR A 308 1.96 3.28 -21.78
N ASP A 309 1.06 3.17 -22.74
CA ASP A 309 0.50 1.88 -23.15
C ASP A 309 1.58 0.90 -23.62
N GLU A 310 2.61 1.43 -24.30
CA GLU A 310 3.76 0.66 -24.75
C GLU A 310 4.59 0.14 -23.57
N GLU A 311 4.96 1.01 -22.63
CA GLU A 311 5.72 0.61 -21.44
C GLU A 311 4.91 -0.36 -20.55
N TRP A 312 3.58 -0.25 -20.57
CA TRP A 312 2.69 -1.14 -19.83
C TRP A 312 2.62 -2.53 -20.43
N MET A 313 2.53 -2.60 -21.76
CA MET A 313 2.57 -3.85 -22.52
C MET A 313 3.93 -4.56 -22.38
N LEU A 314 5.02 -3.79 -22.40
CA LEU A 314 6.39 -4.30 -22.38
C LEU A 314 6.91 -4.63 -20.97
N LYS A 315 6.03 -4.91 -20.02
CA LYS A 315 6.43 -5.44 -18.71
C LYS A 315 6.58 -6.97 -18.77
N PRO A 316 7.63 -7.54 -18.15
CA PRO A 316 7.79 -8.99 -18.07
C PRO A 316 6.55 -9.70 -17.50
N LYS A 317 6.34 -10.94 -17.93
CA LYS A 317 5.27 -11.88 -17.50
C LYS A 317 3.84 -11.49 -17.88
N ARG A 318 3.64 -10.44 -18.69
CA ARG A 318 2.31 -10.03 -19.16
C ARG A 318 1.85 -10.84 -20.37
N ILE A 319 2.69 -10.90 -21.40
CA ILE A 319 2.39 -11.63 -22.64
C ILE A 319 3.04 -12.99 -22.56
N LYS A 320 2.21 -14.03 -22.41
CA LYS A 320 2.64 -15.44 -22.32
C LYS A 320 2.72 -16.12 -23.69
N ASN A 321 2.18 -15.50 -24.74
CA ASN A 321 2.16 -16.06 -26.08
C ASN A 321 3.57 -16.05 -26.66
N LYS A 322 4.03 -17.21 -27.14
CA LYS A 322 5.33 -17.33 -27.80
C LYS A 322 5.26 -16.68 -29.19
N GLY A 323 6.36 -16.08 -29.64
CA GLY A 323 6.51 -15.61 -31.01
C GLY A 323 7.40 -16.53 -31.84
N TYR A 324 7.28 -16.49 -33.17
CA TYR A 324 8.17 -17.23 -34.07
C TYR A 324 8.67 -16.32 -35.20
N ALA A 325 9.98 -16.36 -35.43
CA ALA A 325 10.63 -15.64 -36.52
C ALA A 325 11.62 -16.54 -37.26
N ARG A 326 11.68 -16.41 -38.59
CA ARG A 326 12.65 -17.08 -39.45
C ARG A 326 13.66 -16.09 -39.97
N ILE A 327 14.93 -16.40 -39.76
CA ILE A 327 16.06 -15.70 -40.37
C ILE A 327 16.48 -16.49 -41.60
N GLU A 328 16.33 -15.89 -42.76
CA GLU A 328 16.79 -16.45 -44.03
C GLU A 328 18.24 -16.01 -44.25
N THR A 329 19.18 -16.97 -44.23
CA THR A 329 20.61 -16.69 -44.43
C THR A 329 21.08 -17.19 -45.80
N ASN A 330 22.34 -16.91 -46.15
CA ASN A 330 22.97 -17.46 -47.34
C ASN A 330 23.15 -19.00 -47.28
N LEU A 331 23.36 -19.58 -46.09
CA LEU A 331 23.65 -21.00 -45.90
C LEU A 331 22.42 -21.85 -45.53
N GLY A 332 21.26 -21.21 -45.32
CA GLY A 332 20.00 -21.85 -44.98
C GLY A 332 19.12 -20.99 -44.08
N ASP A 333 18.01 -21.54 -43.63
CA ASP A 333 17.08 -20.84 -42.75
C ASP A 333 17.31 -21.25 -41.29
N VAL A 334 17.05 -20.32 -40.38
CA VAL A 334 17.07 -20.54 -38.93
C VAL A 334 15.76 -20.01 -38.33
N VAL A 335 15.04 -20.86 -37.61
CA VAL A 335 13.78 -20.50 -36.95
C VAL A 335 14.01 -20.31 -35.46
N ILE A 336 13.59 -19.17 -34.96
CA ILE A 336 13.74 -18.74 -33.57
C ILE A 336 12.37 -18.64 -32.93
N GLU A 337 12.23 -19.29 -31.78
CA GLU A 337 11.15 -19.06 -30.82
C GLU A 337 11.51 -17.86 -29.94
N LEU A 338 10.63 -16.86 -29.94
CA LEU A 338 10.76 -15.62 -29.19
C LEU A 338 10.03 -15.74 -27.85
N GLN A 339 10.73 -15.39 -26.78
CA GLN A 339 10.25 -15.51 -25.40
C GLN A 339 9.83 -14.15 -24.85
N THR A 340 8.58 -13.76 -25.14
CA THR A 340 8.00 -12.48 -24.68
C THR A 340 7.78 -12.41 -23.17
N GLU A 341 7.62 -13.57 -22.51
CA GLU A 341 7.32 -13.62 -21.08
C GLU A 341 8.49 -13.06 -20.26
N THR A 342 9.72 -13.39 -20.65
CA THR A 342 10.94 -13.01 -19.92
C THR A 342 11.53 -11.70 -20.41
N ALA A 343 11.55 -11.48 -21.72
CA ALA A 343 12.22 -10.33 -22.33
C ALA A 343 11.33 -9.62 -23.38
N PRO A 344 10.18 -9.03 -22.97
CA PRO A 344 9.24 -8.42 -23.90
C PRO A 344 9.83 -7.21 -24.66
N LYS A 345 10.67 -6.37 -24.04
CA LYS A 345 11.26 -5.21 -24.75
C LYS A 345 12.23 -5.65 -25.84
N ALA A 346 13.05 -6.66 -25.55
CA ALA A 346 13.98 -7.20 -26.54
C ALA A 346 13.25 -7.84 -27.72
N VAL A 347 12.21 -8.65 -27.45
CA VAL A 347 11.39 -9.26 -28.51
C VAL A 347 10.66 -8.21 -29.33
N TRP A 348 10.04 -7.21 -28.69
CA TRP A 348 9.35 -6.13 -29.40
C TRP A 348 10.29 -5.35 -30.32
N ASN A 349 11.48 -5.00 -29.82
CA ASN A 349 12.50 -4.35 -30.61
C ASN A 349 12.89 -5.20 -31.84
N PHE A 350 13.14 -6.50 -31.64
CA PHE A 350 13.50 -7.42 -32.72
C PHE A 350 12.39 -7.55 -33.78
N VAL A 351 11.14 -7.77 -33.35
CA VAL A 351 9.98 -7.91 -34.23
C VAL A 351 9.72 -6.63 -35.03
N LYS A 352 9.78 -5.46 -34.40
CA LYS A 352 9.55 -4.18 -35.09
C LYS A 352 10.68 -3.81 -36.06
N LEU A 353 11.93 -4.13 -35.71
CA LEU A 353 13.05 -3.97 -36.64
C LEU A 353 12.93 -4.92 -37.83
N ALA A 354 12.51 -6.17 -37.61
CA ALA A 354 12.24 -7.12 -38.68
C ALA A 354 11.11 -6.66 -39.61
N GLN A 355 9.97 -6.20 -39.06
CA GLN A 355 8.85 -5.65 -39.83
C GLN A 355 9.24 -4.42 -40.66
N LYS A 356 10.15 -3.57 -40.16
CA LYS A 356 10.71 -2.44 -40.92
C LYS A 356 11.71 -2.86 -42.03
N GLY A 357 12.10 -4.13 -42.08
CA GLY A 357 13.12 -4.63 -42.99
C GLY A 357 14.54 -4.23 -42.61
N TYR A 358 14.79 -3.86 -41.35
CA TYR A 358 16.09 -3.35 -40.87
C TYR A 358 17.20 -4.42 -40.96
N TYR A 359 16.84 -5.70 -40.84
CA TYR A 359 17.78 -6.82 -40.91
C TYR A 359 18.00 -7.37 -42.33
N ARG A 360 17.48 -6.70 -43.37
CA ARG A 360 17.63 -7.14 -44.75
C ARG A 360 19.05 -6.90 -45.24
N ASN A 361 19.68 -7.94 -45.80
CA ASN A 361 21.07 -7.93 -46.28
C ASN A 361 22.11 -7.51 -45.22
N VAL A 362 21.86 -7.84 -43.95
CA VAL A 362 22.78 -7.52 -42.85
C VAL A 362 23.77 -8.65 -42.65
N VAL A 363 25.05 -8.32 -42.53
CA VAL A 363 26.13 -9.29 -42.35
C VAL A 363 26.29 -9.75 -40.89
N PHE A 364 26.70 -11.00 -40.71
CA PHE A 364 27.28 -11.47 -39.45
C PHE A 364 28.75 -11.07 -39.42
N HIS A 365 29.04 -9.97 -38.73
CA HIS A 365 30.39 -9.38 -38.70
C HIS A 365 31.36 -10.12 -37.76
N ARG A 366 30.85 -10.99 -36.88
CA ARG A 366 31.67 -11.75 -35.93
C ARG A 366 31.16 -13.18 -35.77
N ASN A 367 32.06 -14.14 -35.94
CA ASN A 367 31.79 -15.57 -35.80
C ASN A 367 32.94 -16.20 -34.99
N ILE A 368 32.63 -16.84 -33.87
CA ILE A 368 33.62 -17.53 -33.03
C ILE A 368 33.17 -18.97 -32.86
N LYS A 369 33.95 -19.88 -33.45
CA LYS A 369 33.70 -21.33 -33.37
C LYS A 369 33.62 -21.80 -31.92
N ASN A 370 32.68 -22.70 -31.63
CA ASN A 370 32.37 -23.21 -30.28
C ASN A 370 31.91 -22.15 -29.27
N PHE A 371 31.60 -20.92 -29.70
CA PHE A 371 31.16 -19.86 -28.81
C PHE A 371 29.87 -19.21 -29.31
N MET A 372 29.94 -18.29 -30.26
CA MET A 372 28.76 -17.58 -30.76
C MET A 372 28.99 -16.91 -32.12
N ILE A 373 27.90 -16.60 -32.80
CA ILE A 373 27.83 -15.77 -34.00
C ILE A 373 27.02 -14.51 -33.69
N GLN A 374 27.54 -13.34 -34.06
CA GLN A 374 26.97 -12.03 -33.76
C GLN A 374 26.62 -11.29 -35.05
N GLY A 375 25.44 -10.67 -35.06
CA GLY A 375 24.89 -9.91 -36.17
C GLY A 375 23.97 -8.78 -35.72
N GLY A 376 23.20 -8.24 -36.65
CA GLY A 376 22.20 -7.20 -36.36
C GLY A 376 22.74 -5.76 -36.37
N ASP A 377 23.91 -5.55 -36.95
CA ASP A 377 24.46 -4.21 -37.25
C ASP A 377 24.41 -3.96 -38.78
N PRO A 378 23.53 -3.06 -39.28
CA PRO A 378 23.45 -2.76 -40.70
C PRO A 378 24.73 -2.19 -41.30
N THR A 379 25.59 -1.57 -40.47
CA THR A 379 26.87 -1.04 -40.94
C THR A 379 27.92 -2.13 -41.17
N GLY A 380 27.72 -3.34 -40.61
CA GLY A 380 28.67 -4.45 -40.67
C GLY A 380 29.99 -4.20 -39.92
N THR A 381 30.14 -3.07 -39.22
CA THR A 381 31.37 -2.71 -38.49
C THR A 381 31.45 -3.34 -37.10
N GLY A 382 30.31 -3.78 -36.55
CA GLY A 382 30.17 -4.31 -35.19
C GLY A 382 30.04 -3.24 -34.12
N LYS A 383 30.19 -1.95 -34.46
CA LYS A 383 30.02 -0.84 -33.52
C LYS A 383 28.67 -0.13 -33.66
N GLY A 384 27.95 -0.37 -34.76
CA GLY A 384 26.71 0.31 -35.10
C GLY A 384 25.46 -0.35 -34.50
N GLY A 385 24.29 0.00 -35.04
CA GLY A 385 23.00 -0.52 -34.60
C GLY A 385 22.22 0.44 -33.71
N GLN A 386 20.92 0.57 -33.99
CA GLN A 386 19.99 1.41 -33.24
C GLN A 386 18.73 0.61 -32.89
N SER A 387 18.18 0.84 -31.71
CA SER A 387 16.89 0.26 -31.33
C SER A 387 15.74 0.95 -32.08
N ILE A 388 14.54 0.37 -31.99
CA ILE A 388 13.32 0.97 -32.53
C ILE A 388 13.00 2.36 -31.95
N TRP A 389 13.46 2.63 -30.73
CA TRP A 389 13.27 3.90 -30.02
C TRP A 389 14.36 4.94 -30.31
N GLY A 390 15.38 4.59 -31.10
CA GLY A 390 16.54 5.46 -31.37
C GLY A 390 17.45 5.68 -30.15
N LYS A 391 17.21 4.95 -29.05
CA LYS A 391 17.98 5.03 -27.79
C LYS A 391 18.26 3.63 -27.26
N ASN A 392 19.31 3.48 -26.47
CA ASN A 392 19.58 2.19 -25.85
C ASN A 392 18.50 1.85 -24.80
N PHE A 393 18.18 0.57 -24.65
CA PHE A 393 17.18 0.10 -23.69
C PHE A 393 17.78 -0.83 -22.63
N GLN A 394 17.04 -0.98 -21.54
CA GLN A 394 17.44 -1.71 -20.33
C GLN A 394 17.62 -3.20 -20.58
N ASP A 395 18.44 -3.85 -19.75
CA ASP A 395 18.57 -5.31 -19.73
C ASP A 395 17.39 -5.96 -18.99
N GLU A 396 16.96 -7.14 -19.46
CA GLU A 396 15.86 -7.91 -18.87
C GLU A 396 16.38 -9.27 -18.40
N PHE A 397 16.63 -9.41 -17.08
CA PHE A 397 17.14 -10.65 -16.47
C PHE A 397 16.11 -11.37 -15.60
N ASP A 398 14.85 -10.92 -15.60
CA ASP A 398 13.78 -11.37 -14.70
C ASP A 398 13.14 -12.73 -15.11
N GLY A 399 13.99 -13.70 -15.47
CA GLY A 399 13.57 -15.03 -15.91
C GLY A 399 14.53 -16.15 -15.49
N PRO A 400 14.08 -17.42 -15.59
CA PRO A 400 14.91 -18.59 -15.32
C PRO A 400 15.89 -18.92 -16.46
N LEU A 401 15.92 -18.09 -17.52
CA LEU A 401 16.69 -18.37 -18.72
C LEU A 401 18.18 -18.16 -18.50
N THR A 402 18.95 -19.12 -18.98
CA THR A 402 20.41 -19.19 -18.89
C THR A 402 20.96 -19.68 -20.22
N HIS A 403 22.23 -19.40 -20.49
CA HIS A 403 22.94 -19.85 -21.69
C HIS A 403 23.42 -21.31 -21.53
N ASP A 404 22.50 -22.22 -21.20
CA ASP A 404 22.82 -23.63 -20.91
C ASP A 404 22.77 -24.53 -22.14
N ALA A 405 22.24 -24.06 -23.26
CA ALA A 405 22.04 -24.85 -24.47
C ALA A 405 22.64 -24.16 -25.71
N ARG A 406 22.85 -24.95 -26.76
CA ARG A 406 23.12 -24.43 -28.10
C ARG A 406 21.86 -23.76 -28.67
N GLY A 407 22.06 -22.70 -29.44
CA GLY A 407 20.98 -21.99 -30.12
C GLY A 407 20.24 -20.99 -29.23
N VAL A 408 20.79 -20.60 -28.08
CA VAL A 408 20.22 -19.50 -27.28
C VAL A 408 20.54 -18.18 -27.96
N VAL A 409 19.53 -17.32 -28.11
CA VAL A 409 19.60 -16.02 -28.79
C VAL A 409 19.50 -14.89 -27.77
N SER A 410 20.51 -14.02 -27.78
CA SER A 410 20.68 -12.98 -26.76
C SER A 410 21.10 -11.64 -27.37
N MET A 411 20.76 -10.54 -26.70
CA MET A 411 21.15 -9.20 -27.11
C MET A 411 22.63 -8.92 -26.83
N ALA A 412 23.32 -8.34 -27.81
CA ALA A 412 24.66 -7.83 -27.61
C ALA A 412 24.61 -6.43 -26.98
N ASN A 413 25.44 -6.19 -25.98
CA ASN A 413 25.53 -4.91 -25.27
C ASN A 413 26.99 -4.50 -25.06
N LYS A 414 27.22 -3.22 -24.74
CA LYS A 414 28.53 -2.64 -24.43
C LYS A 414 28.72 -2.35 -22.93
N GLY A 415 27.82 -2.89 -22.10
CA GLY A 415 27.67 -2.56 -20.69
C GLY A 415 26.20 -2.65 -20.26
N LYS A 416 25.95 -2.43 -18.96
CA LYS A 416 24.59 -2.52 -18.38
C LYS A 416 23.63 -1.55 -19.06
N ASN A 417 22.44 -2.02 -19.43
CA ASN A 417 21.36 -1.24 -20.04
C ASN A 417 21.73 -0.57 -21.37
N THR A 418 22.60 -1.21 -22.17
CA THR A 418 23.05 -0.67 -23.47
C THR A 418 22.60 -1.51 -24.67
N ASN A 419 21.42 -2.12 -24.61
CA ASN A 419 20.91 -2.92 -25.71
C ASN A 419 20.48 -2.05 -26.90
N SER A 420 20.78 -2.50 -28.12
CA SER A 420 20.48 -1.82 -29.38
C SER A 420 19.77 -2.76 -30.38
N SER A 421 20.27 -2.94 -31.60
CA SER A 421 19.75 -3.90 -32.59
C SER A 421 20.56 -5.18 -32.72
N GLN A 422 21.76 -5.20 -32.13
CA GLN A 422 22.70 -6.31 -32.28
C GLN A 422 22.31 -7.48 -31.39
N PHE A 423 22.43 -8.69 -31.92
CA PHE A 423 22.17 -9.93 -31.20
C PHE A 423 23.19 -10.99 -31.59
N PHE A 424 23.30 -12.03 -30.77
CA PHE A 424 24.14 -13.18 -31.05
C PHE A 424 23.41 -14.49 -30.77
N ILE A 425 23.84 -15.54 -31.47
CA ILE A 425 23.36 -16.91 -31.31
C ILE A 425 24.53 -17.75 -30.81
N THR A 426 24.30 -18.51 -29.74
CA THR A 426 25.32 -19.34 -29.11
C THR A 426 25.44 -20.71 -29.80
N TYR A 427 26.68 -21.17 -30.04
CA TYR A 427 26.95 -22.53 -30.52
C TYR A 427 27.14 -23.53 -29.38
N LYS A 428 27.57 -23.06 -28.21
CA LYS A 428 27.84 -23.89 -27.03
C LYS A 428 27.31 -23.19 -25.76
N PRO A 429 27.01 -23.95 -24.68
CA PRO A 429 26.63 -23.35 -23.41
C PRO A 429 27.68 -22.36 -22.90
N ALA A 430 27.24 -21.16 -22.52
CA ALA A 430 28.09 -20.01 -22.21
C ALA A 430 27.66 -19.33 -20.90
N LYS A 431 27.76 -20.06 -19.77
CA LYS A 431 27.34 -19.59 -18.44
C LYS A 431 27.93 -18.26 -17.98
N HIS A 432 29.11 -17.87 -18.49
CA HIS A 432 29.75 -16.60 -18.15
C HIS A 432 29.03 -15.36 -18.70
N LEU A 433 28.09 -15.54 -19.63
CA LEU A 433 27.22 -14.52 -20.22
C LEU A 433 25.88 -14.37 -19.47
N ASP A 434 25.59 -15.27 -18.52
CA ASP A 434 24.37 -15.23 -17.74
C ASP A 434 24.29 -13.94 -16.92
N ARG A 435 23.09 -13.36 -16.87
CA ARG A 435 22.79 -12.07 -16.21
C ARG A 435 23.64 -10.89 -16.69
N LYS A 436 24.30 -11.02 -17.85
CA LYS A 436 24.99 -9.92 -18.55
C LYS A 436 24.30 -9.56 -19.85
N HIS A 437 23.79 -10.55 -20.56
CA HIS A 437 23.08 -10.39 -21.83
C HIS A 437 21.63 -10.85 -21.70
N THR A 438 20.72 -10.05 -22.25
CA THR A 438 19.28 -10.36 -22.23
C THR A 438 18.99 -11.49 -23.20
N ILE A 439 18.48 -12.62 -22.69
CA ILE A 439 18.04 -13.75 -23.51
C ILE A 439 16.60 -13.49 -23.93
N PHE A 440 16.33 -13.47 -25.24
CA PHE A 440 15.00 -13.17 -25.77
C PHE A 440 14.45 -14.24 -26.71
N GLY A 441 15.26 -15.25 -27.06
CA GLY A 441 14.78 -16.35 -27.88
C GLY A 441 15.68 -17.57 -27.89
N LYS A 442 15.20 -18.62 -28.54
CA LYS A 442 15.91 -19.88 -28.74
C LYS A 442 15.64 -20.41 -30.14
N VAL A 443 16.67 -20.93 -30.79
CA VAL A 443 16.56 -21.61 -32.08
C VAL A 443 15.84 -22.95 -31.89
N VAL A 444 14.77 -23.15 -32.65
CA VAL A 444 13.95 -24.37 -32.64
C VAL A 444 14.24 -25.24 -33.85
N ASP A 445 14.46 -24.62 -35.01
CA ASP A 445 14.73 -25.30 -36.27
C ASP A 445 15.86 -24.58 -37.03
N GLY A 446 16.60 -25.34 -37.85
CA GLY A 446 17.80 -24.84 -38.55
C GLY A 446 19.12 -24.99 -37.77
N LEU A 447 19.20 -25.98 -36.87
CA LEU A 447 20.47 -26.34 -36.20
C LEU A 447 21.55 -26.76 -37.22
N ASP A 448 21.17 -27.42 -38.31
CA ASP A 448 22.06 -27.79 -39.41
C ASP A 448 22.66 -26.55 -40.11
N THR A 449 21.88 -25.49 -40.22
CA THR A 449 22.35 -24.20 -40.75
C THR A 449 23.37 -23.56 -39.80
N LEU A 450 23.13 -23.64 -38.48
CA LEU A 450 24.11 -23.19 -37.49
C LEU A 450 25.42 -23.99 -37.56
N ASP A 451 25.36 -25.30 -37.80
CA ASP A 451 26.56 -26.12 -38.02
C ASP A 451 27.36 -25.67 -39.25
N LYS A 452 26.68 -25.29 -40.33
CA LYS A 452 27.33 -24.74 -41.54
C LYS A 452 27.96 -23.38 -41.26
N LEU A 453 27.24 -22.49 -40.57
CA LEU A 453 27.73 -21.16 -40.17
C LEU A 453 28.96 -21.25 -39.25
N GLU A 454 29.01 -22.25 -38.36
CA GLU A 454 30.12 -22.48 -37.45
C GLU A 454 31.40 -22.99 -38.15
N ARG A 455 31.26 -23.69 -39.29
CA ARG A 455 32.39 -24.26 -40.03
C ARG A 455 33.13 -23.25 -40.91
N VAL A 456 32.53 -22.09 -41.16
CA VAL A 456 33.13 -21.06 -42.02
C VAL A 456 34.43 -20.54 -41.39
N PRO A 457 35.55 -20.52 -42.13
CA PRO A 457 36.82 -20.03 -41.61
C PRO A 457 36.74 -18.52 -41.34
N VAL A 458 37.43 -18.09 -40.28
CA VAL A 458 37.41 -16.72 -39.78
C VAL A 458 38.82 -16.14 -39.78
N ASP A 459 38.90 -14.83 -39.93
CA ASP A 459 40.14 -14.05 -39.82
C ASP A 459 40.55 -13.83 -38.34
N GLU A 460 41.73 -13.27 -38.11
CA GLU A 460 42.28 -12.95 -36.78
C GLU A 460 41.34 -12.04 -35.97
N GLY A 461 40.58 -11.16 -36.65
CA GLY A 461 39.54 -10.32 -36.07
C GLY A 461 38.21 -11.03 -35.75
N SER A 462 38.15 -12.36 -35.83
CA SER A 462 36.92 -13.17 -35.71
C SER A 462 35.84 -12.83 -36.76
N ARG A 463 36.23 -12.23 -37.89
CA ARG A 463 35.34 -11.92 -39.01
C ARG A 463 35.34 -13.08 -40.01
N PRO A 464 34.18 -13.58 -40.48
CA PRO A 464 34.12 -14.61 -41.50
C PRO A 464 34.87 -14.21 -42.78
N LEU A 465 35.65 -15.13 -43.36
CA LEU A 465 36.28 -14.94 -44.67
C LEU A 465 35.26 -14.94 -45.80
N GLU A 466 34.28 -15.85 -45.70
CA GLU A 466 33.10 -15.85 -46.57
C GLU A 466 32.00 -14.99 -45.94
N GLU A 467 31.43 -14.07 -46.70
CA GLU A 467 30.40 -13.17 -46.17
C GLU A 467 29.13 -13.93 -45.81
N LEU A 468 28.86 -14.00 -44.51
CA LEU A 468 27.63 -14.55 -43.95
C LEU A 468 26.57 -13.45 -43.88
N VAL A 469 25.53 -13.55 -44.69
CA VAL A 469 24.50 -12.51 -44.84
C VAL A 469 23.13 -13.02 -44.42
N MET A 470 22.44 -12.25 -43.58
CA MET A 470 21.01 -12.37 -43.34
C MET A 470 20.27 -11.70 -44.49
N LYS A 471 19.65 -12.49 -45.36
CA LYS A 471 18.87 -11.98 -46.51
C LYS A 471 17.62 -11.29 -46.01
N ASN A 472 16.86 -11.95 -45.14
CA ASN A 472 15.61 -11.43 -44.63
C ASN A 472 15.27 -12.02 -43.25
N VAL A 473 14.42 -11.33 -42.50
CA VAL A 473 13.84 -11.81 -41.24
C VAL A 473 12.32 -11.74 -41.36
N VAL A 474 11.68 -12.90 -41.42
CA VAL A 474 10.23 -13.04 -41.54
C VAL A 474 9.64 -13.41 -40.19
N VAL A 475 8.72 -12.60 -39.68
CA VAL A 475 7.99 -12.89 -38.44
C VAL A 475 6.74 -13.68 -38.81
N PHE A 476 6.63 -14.92 -38.35
CA PHE A 476 5.48 -15.79 -38.61
C PHE A 476 4.32 -15.52 -37.66
N LEU A 477 4.63 -15.44 -36.37
CA LEU A 477 3.68 -15.21 -35.31
C LEU A 477 4.17 -14.04 -34.48
N ASP A 478 3.47 -12.90 -34.61
CA ASP A 478 3.69 -11.72 -33.78
C ASP A 478 2.83 -11.85 -32.50
N PRO A 479 3.44 -12.12 -31.33
CA PRO A 479 2.71 -12.31 -30.08
C PRO A 479 2.07 -11.01 -29.57
N PHE A 480 2.47 -9.85 -30.09
CA PHE A 480 1.93 -8.57 -29.67
C PHE A 480 0.73 -8.12 -30.51
N GLU A 481 0.57 -8.61 -31.74
CA GLU A 481 -0.54 -8.20 -32.61
C GLU A 481 -1.89 -8.68 -32.07
N GLU A 482 -1.95 -9.92 -31.57
CA GLU A 482 -3.15 -10.45 -30.91
C GLU A 482 -3.53 -9.61 -29.69
N PHE A 483 -2.53 -9.28 -28.87
CA PHE A 483 -2.73 -8.46 -27.67
C PHE A 483 -3.25 -7.06 -28.00
N LEU A 484 -2.70 -6.41 -29.02
CA LEU A 484 -3.16 -5.10 -29.49
C LEU A 484 -4.61 -5.17 -30.01
N LYS A 485 -4.95 -6.22 -30.78
CA LYS A 485 -6.34 -6.43 -31.27
C LYS A 485 -7.34 -6.65 -30.13
N GLU A 486 -6.96 -7.42 -29.11
CA GLU A 486 -7.78 -7.63 -27.91
C GLU A 486 -8.01 -6.34 -27.14
N LYS A 487 -6.97 -5.52 -26.99
CA LYS A 487 -7.06 -4.21 -26.36
C LYS A 487 -8.00 -3.29 -27.14
N ASP A 488 -7.81 -3.14 -28.44
CA ASP A 488 -8.67 -2.30 -29.29
C ASP A 488 -10.13 -2.75 -29.25
N LEU A 489 -10.38 -4.05 -29.09
CA LEU A 489 -11.73 -4.58 -28.90
C LEU A 489 -12.31 -4.19 -27.53
N GLN A 490 -11.51 -4.22 -26.46
CA GLN A 490 -11.96 -3.77 -25.14
C GLN A 490 -12.25 -2.27 -25.12
N GLU A 491 -11.37 -1.44 -25.66
CA GLU A 491 -11.59 0.01 -25.72
C GLU A 491 -12.85 0.36 -26.52
N ARG A 492 -13.10 -0.33 -27.64
CA ARG A 492 -14.36 -0.17 -28.39
C ARG A 492 -15.58 -0.59 -27.57
N LYS A 493 -15.51 -1.70 -26.82
CA LYS A 493 -16.60 -2.16 -25.94
C LYS A 493 -16.85 -1.17 -24.81
N ASP A 494 -15.81 -0.63 -24.21
CA ASP A 494 -15.92 0.34 -23.12
C ASP A 494 -16.42 1.69 -23.62
N ALA A 495 -16.01 2.13 -24.81
CA ALA A 495 -16.57 3.30 -25.48
C ALA A 495 -18.06 3.10 -25.80
N GLN A 496 -18.46 1.93 -26.30
CA GLN A 496 -19.87 1.58 -26.53
C GLN A 496 -20.67 1.59 -25.22
N LYS A 497 -20.15 0.99 -24.15
CA LYS A 497 -20.79 1.01 -22.82
C LYS A 497 -20.91 2.42 -22.26
N ALA A 498 -19.87 3.25 -22.40
CA ALA A 498 -19.89 4.63 -21.96
C ALA A 498 -20.92 5.45 -22.74
N GLU A 499 -21.04 5.23 -24.05
CA GLU A 499 -22.08 5.88 -24.87
C GLU A 499 -23.48 5.41 -24.49
N ILE A 500 -23.69 4.11 -24.25
CA ILE A 500 -24.96 3.56 -23.74
C ILE A 500 -25.30 4.18 -22.36
N GLN A 501 -24.32 4.29 -21.46
CA GLN A 501 -24.50 4.96 -20.17
C GLN A 501 -24.85 6.44 -20.33
N ARG A 502 -24.19 7.15 -21.26
CA ARG A 502 -24.46 8.56 -21.57
C ARG A 502 -25.86 8.76 -22.16
N GLN A 503 -26.35 7.81 -22.94
CA GLN A 503 -27.72 7.78 -23.49
C GLN A 503 -28.78 7.28 -22.48
N GLY A 504 -28.40 7.09 -21.21
CA GLY A 504 -29.33 6.77 -20.13
C GLY A 504 -29.50 5.27 -19.84
N GLY A 505 -28.53 4.43 -20.22
CA GLY A 505 -28.50 3.00 -19.94
C GLY A 505 -29.33 2.16 -20.91
N THR A 506 -29.13 0.84 -20.84
CA THR A 506 -29.88 -0.15 -21.64
C THR A 506 -31.32 -0.27 -21.12
N GLU A 507 -32.29 -0.76 -21.91
CA GLU A 507 -33.66 -0.98 -21.39
C GLU A 507 -33.69 -1.89 -20.15
N ASP A 508 -32.74 -2.83 -20.05
CA ASP A 508 -32.55 -3.71 -18.90
C ASP A 508 -32.09 -2.95 -17.64
N ASP A 509 -31.23 -1.92 -17.77
CA ASP A 509 -30.80 -1.06 -16.65
C ASP A 509 -31.94 -0.18 -16.15
N LYS A 510 -32.93 0.07 -17.02
CA LYS A 510 -34.18 0.76 -16.68
C LYS A 510 -35.20 -0.20 -16.11
N THR A 511 -34.92 -1.48 -15.90
CA THR A 511 -35.84 -2.41 -15.23
C THR A 511 -35.24 -2.94 -13.93
N THR A 512 -36.01 -2.85 -12.84
CA THR A 512 -35.62 -3.53 -11.60
C THR A 512 -35.66 -5.04 -11.80
N TRP A 513 -34.95 -5.78 -10.94
CA TRP A 513 -35.05 -7.25 -10.83
C TRP A 513 -36.50 -7.78 -10.73
N THR A 514 -37.45 -6.95 -10.31
CA THR A 514 -38.90 -7.23 -10.23
C THR A 514 -39.69 -6.89 -11.50
N GLY A 515 -39.02 -6.51 -12.59
CA GLY A 515 -39.63 -6.21 -13.90
C GLY A 515 -40.28 -4.82 -14.02
N LYS A 516 -40.07 -3.91 -13.05
CA LYS A 516 -40.65 -2.56 -13.08
C LYS A 516 -39.71 -1.57 -13.74
N ARG A 517 -40.22 -0.73 -14.64
CA ARG A 517 -39.43 0.30 -15.34
C ARG A 517 -39.09 1.46 -14.39
N ILE A 518 -37.85 1.95 -14.42
CA ILE A 518 -37.33 3.10 -13.69
C ILE A 518 -37.30 4.26 -14.68
N ARG A 519 -37.97 5.37 -14.36
CA ARG A 519 -37.94 6.60 -15.14
C ARG A 519 -36.64 7.36 -14.90
N GLY A 520 -36.28 8.29 -15.78
CA GLY A 520 -35.04 9.10 -15.69
C GLY A 520 -34.89 9.94 -14.40
N ASP A 521 -35.97 10.11 -13.63
CA ASP A 521 -36.02 10.75 -12.30
C ASP A 521 -35.80 9.75 -11.14
N GLY A 522 -35.48 8.49 -11.43
CA GLY A 522 -35.30 7.44 -10.43
C GLY A 522 -36.61 6.90 -9.82
N SER A 523 -37.76 7.39 -10.25
CA SER A 523 -39.08 6.89 -9.82
C SER A 523 -39.49 5.62 -10.57
N LEU A 524 -40.11 4.68 -9.85
CA LEU A 524 -40.64 3.45 -10.42
C LEU A 524 -41.94 3.74 -11.18
N GLU A 525 -42.02 3.30 -12.43
CA GLU A 525 -43.23 3.34 -13.23
C GLU A 525 -44.20 2.29 -12.68
N GLN A 526 -45.28 2.76 -12.03
CA GLN A 526 -46.39 1.92 -11.60
C GLN A 526 -47.22 1.52 -12.83
N THR A 527 -46.85 0.42 -13.48
CA THR A 527 -47.80 -0.31 -14.31
C THR A 527 -48.80 -1.00 -13.37
N SER A 528 -50.04 -0.50 -13.35
CA SER A 528 -51.14 -1.03 -12.53
C SER A 528 -51.66 -2.35 -13.11
N SER A 529 -50.89 -3.42 -12.93
CA SER A 529 -51.31 -4.80 -13.24
C SER A 529 -51.75 -5.57 -11.98
N GLY A 530 -52.51 -4.92 -11.10
CA GLY A 530 -53.07 -5.57 -9.91
C GLY A 530 -54.47 -5.08 -9.62
N VAL A 531 -55.46 -5.98 -9.79
CA VAL A 531 -56.85 -6.15 -9.25
C VAL A 531 -57.74 -4.91 -8.96
N GLY A 532 -57.22 -3.69 -8.85
CA GLY A 532 -57.96 -2.46 -8.55
C GLY A 532 -58.70 -1.82 -9.72
N LYS A 533 -58.63 -2.37 -10.95
CA LYS A 533 -59.40 -1.87 -12.09
C LYS A 533 -60.91 -2.09 -11.93
N TYR A 534 -61.31 -3.18 -11.28
CA TYR A 534 -62.72 -3.56 -11.13
C TYR A 534 -63.47 -2.78 -10.04
N LEU A 535 -62.75 -2.13 -9.12
CA LEU A 535 -63.33 -1.31 -8.06
C LEU A 535 -63.63 0.13 -8.50
N LYS A 536 -62.96 0.64 -9.53
CA LYS A 536 -63.22 1.99 -10.09
C LYS A 536 -64.29 2.00 -11.19
N SER A 537 -64.55 0.87 -11.86
CA SER A 537 -65.65 0.76 -12.83
C SER A 537 -67.02 0.60 -12.16
N ALA A 538 -67.07 0.11 -10.93
CA ALA A 538 -68.29 -0.02 -10.13
C ALA A 538 -68.78 1.31 -9.52
N LEU A 539 -67.93 2.33 -9.46
CA LEU A 539 -68.28 3.66 -8.92
C LEU A 539 -68.71 4.65 -10.02
N ALA A 540 -68.63 4.26 -11.30
CA ALA A 540 -68.93 5.10 -12.45
C ALA A 540 -70.26 4.76 -13.15
N THR A 541 -71.07 3.85 -12.58
CA THR A 541 -72.28 3.29 -13.23
C THR A 541 -73.61 3.94 -12.83
N HIS A 542 -73.59 5.21 -12.40
CA HIS A 542 -74.79 6.04 -12.32
C HIS A 542 -74.49 7.45 -12.81
N THR A 543 -74.66 7.71 -14.12
CA THR A 543 -75.32 8.89 -14.75
C THR A 543 -75.25 8.72 -16.29
N GLU A 544 -76.42 8.50 -16.91
CA GLU A 544 -76.93 8.83 -18.28
C GLU A 544 -75.98 8.79 -19.52
N VAL A 545 -76.18 7.93 -20.55
CA VAL A 545 -77.12 7.86 -21.72
C VAL A 545 -76.56 8.46 -23.04
N GLY A 546 -76.46 7.60 -24.10
CA GLY A 546 -76.36 7.89 -25.56
C GLY A 546 -74.92 8.02 -26.13
N GLU A 547 -74.47 7.46 -27.26
CA GLU A 547 -75.00 6.74 -28.43
C GLU A 547 -73.85 5.88 -29.05
N GLU A 548 -74.18 4.77 -29.73
CA GLU A 548 -73.29 3.95 -30.59
C GLU A 548 -73.28 4.48 -32.07
N PRO A 549 -72.46 4.01 -33.08
CA PRO A 549 -71.85 2.66 -33.24
C PRO A 549 -70.53 2.49 -34.10
N VAL A 550 -70.12 1.20 -34.27
CA VAL A 550 -69.28 0.51 -35.33
C VAL A 550 -67.76 0.84 -35.44
N VAL A 551 -66.77 -0.05 -35.70
CA VAL A 551 -66.63 -1.37 -36.40
C VAL A 551 -65.33 -2.11 -35.92
N GLU A 552 -65.40 -3.45 -35.85
CA GLU A 552 -64.45 -4.55 -36.22
C GLU A 552 -63.11 -4.17 -36.95
N ASP A 553 -61.96 -4.87 -36.92
CA ASP A 553 -61.51 -6.17 -36.39
C ASP A 553 -59.95 -6.32 -36.59
N TRP A 554 -59.37 -7.41 -36.04
CA TRP A 554 -58.14 -8.13 -36.45
C TRP A 554 -56.78 -7.94 -35.69
N GLU A 555 -56.41 -8.96 -34.90
CA GLU A 555 -55.07 -9.26 -34.33
C GLU A 555 -54.05 -9.75 -35.41
N PRO A 556 -52.74 -9.95 -35.10
CA PRO A 556 -52.35 -11.34 -34.80
C PRO A 556 -51.11 -11.58 -33.88
N SER A 557 -51.25 -12.68 -33.14
CA SER A 557 -50.29 -13.80 -32.95
C SER A 557 -49.13 -13.71 -31.93
N ARG A 558 -49.21 -14.66 -30.99
CA ARG A 558 -48.19 -15.07 -30.01
C ARG A 558 -47.17 -16.03 -30.63
N LYS A 559 -45.93 -16.03 -30.13
CA LYS A 559 -45.08 -17.23 -30.04
C LYS A 559 -44.51 -17.43 -28.64
N LYS A 560 -44.47 -18.72 -28.27
CA LYS A 560 -44.34 -19.37 -26.96
C LYS A 560 -42.96 -19.20 -26.29
N ALA A 561 -42.94 -19.05 -24.97
CA ALA A 561 -41.76 -19.31 -24.13
C ALA A 561 -41.89 -20.68 -23.45
N LYS A 562 -40.82 -21.49 -23.54
CA LYS A 562 -40.67 -22.81 -22.90
C LYS A 562 -40.36 -22.63 -21.42
N THR A 563 -41.10 -23.35 -20.58
CA THR A 563 -40.88 -23.59 -19.16
C THR A 563 -39.75 -24.59 -18.93
N GLY A 564 -38.79 -24.24 -18.08
CA GLY A 564 -37.82 -25.16 -17.46
C GLY A 564 -37.76 -24.84 -15.97
N GLY A 565 -38.39 -25.67 -15.15
CA GLY A 565 -38.53 -25.48 -13.71
C GLY A 565 -37.29 -25.90 -12.92
N PHE A 566 -37.04 -25.21 -11.81
CA PHE A 566 -36.11 -25.61 -10.76
C PHE A 566 -36.94 -25.97 -9.52
N GLY A 567 -36.68 -27.16 -8.97
CA GLY A 567 -37.45 -27.78 -7.90
C GLY A 567 -37.23 -27.18 -6.52
N ASN A 568 -38.19 -27.45 -5.64
CA ASN A 568 -38.36 -26.95 -4.28
C ASN A 568 -37.32 -27.53 -3.31
N PHE A 569 -36.81 -26.72 -2.37
CA PHE A 569 -35.75 -27.05 -1.39
C PHE A 569 -36.25 -26.97 0.07
N ASP A 570 -37.44 -27.48 0.36
CA ASP A 570 -38.03 -27.47 1.72
C ASP A 570 -37.50 -28.58 2.64
N ASN A 571 -36.21 -28.95 2.55
CA ASN A 571 -35.57 -29.81 3.54
C ASN A 571 -34.04 -29.66 3.54
N TRP A 572 -33.56 -28.42 3.63
CA TRP A 572 -32.19 -28.16 4.03
C TRP A 572 -32.10 -27.25 5.25
#